data_AF-A0A838P5Y7-F1
#
_entry.id   AF-A0A838P5Y7-F1
#
_cell.length_a   1.000
_cell.length_b   1.000
_cell.length_c   1.000
_cell.angle_alpha   90.00
_cell.angle_beta   90.00
_cell.angle_gamma   90.00
#
_symmetry.space_group_name_H-M   'P 1'
#
loop_
_entity.id
_entity.type
_entity.pdbx_description
1 polymer ?
#
loop_
_entity_poly.entity_id
_entity_poly.type
_entity_poly.pdbx_seq_one_letter_code
_entity_poly.pdbx_strand_id
1 'polypeptide(L)'
;MSNKKRPKTRPGLLASLVKQPKLSEPDTTFFKLNPAWRIGRLEMCDPFGWHEIGKEKLEEIRNKLAVFENSTWKDILLIAKKNHHPIAVEDLDAAAQRRLRELGIDDIDSLISLKLSATERMFGIRRDIALSLLWWDPHHLVCPSHLKHT
;
A
#
# COMPACT_ATOMS: atom_id res chain seq x y z
N MET A 1 4.02 52.27 60.60
CA MET A 1 4.57 52.63 59.27
C MET A 1 5.18 51.39 58.66
N SER A 2 4.67 51.05 57.48
CA SER A 2 4.89 49.79 56.76
C SER A 2 6.12 49.92 55.86
N ASN A 3 6.96 48.90 55.77
CA ASN A 3 7.80 48.75 54.58
C ASN A 3 7.97 47.28 54.18
N LYS A 4 7.02 46.81 53.35
CA LYS A 4 7.04 45.51 52.69
C LYS A 4 8.11 45.50 51.60
N LYS A 5 9.10 44.62 51.72
CA LYS A 5 10.03 44.29 50.62
C LYS A 5 9.27 43.51 49.54
N ARG A 6 9.24 44.03 48.31
CA ARG A 6 8.68 43.36 47.12
C ARG A 6 9.73 42.43 46.49
N PRO A 7 9.38 41.22 46.02
CA PRO A 7 10.30 40.37 45.27
C PRO A 7 10.47 40.87 43.82
N LYS A 8 11.70 40.82 43.30
CA LYS A 8 12.03 41.14 41.90
C LYS A 8 11.82 39.90 41.02
N THR A 9 10.82 39.94 40.15
CA THR A 9 10.58 38.91 39.11
C THR A 9 11.58 39.07 37.98
N ARG A 10 12.31 38.00 37.61
CA ARG A 10 13.14 37.96 36.40
C ARG A 10 12.25 37.71 35.18
N PRO A 11 12.27 38.56 34.14
CA PRO A 11 11.58 38.26 32.89
C PRO A 11 12.51 37.44 31.98
N GLY A 12 11.97 36.35 31.43
CA GLY A 12 12.59 35.64 30.30
C GLY A 12 12.89 34.18 30.57
N LEU A 13 12.04 33.29 30.05
CA LEU A 13 12.39 32.25 29.09
C LEU A 13 11.12 31.46 28.71
N LEU A 14 10.18 32.08 27.98
CA LEU A 14 9.23 31.30 27.18
C LEU A 14 9.96 30.94 25.88
N ALA A 15 10.80 29.92 25.95
CA ALA A 15 11.33 29.27 24.77
C ALA A 15 10.14 28.63 24.04
N SER A 16 9.83 29.19 22.88
CA SER A 16 8.79 28.72 21.98
C SER A 16 9.09 27.28 21.55
N LEU A 17 8.46 26.30 22.20
CA LEU A 17 8.35 24.94 21.69
C LEU A 17 7.31 24.92 20.56
N VAL A 18 7.60 25.61 19.46
CA VAL A 18 6.91 25.34 18.20
C VAL A 18 7.47 24.01 17.73
N LYS A 19 6.74 22.93 18.02
CA LYS A 19 6.99 21.60 17.49
C LYS A 19 6.85 21.70 15.99
N GLN A 20 7.94 21.92 15.28
CA GLN A 20 7.91 21.88 13.82
C GLN A 20 7.56 20.44 13.42
N PRO A 21 6.50 20.23 12.63
CA PRO A 21 6.25 18.93 12.06
C PRO A 21 7.49 18.58 11.24
N LYS A 22 8.19 17.51 11.63
CA LYS A 22 9.18 16.89 10.76
C LYS A 22 8.40 16.46 9.52
N LEU A 23 8.46 17.25 8.46
CA LEU A 23 8.19 16.78 7.12
C LEU A 23 9.20 15.66 6.90
N SER A 24 8.76 14.42 7.11
CA SER A 24 9.52 13.25 6.69
C SER A 24 9.78 13.44 5.21
N GLU A 25 11.06 13.48 4.81
CA GLU A 25 11.36 13.36 3.39
C GLU A 25 10.62 12.13 2.85
N PRO A 26 10.02 12.21 1.65
CA PRO A 26 9.40 11.04 1.05
C PRO A 26 10.44 9.93 1.07
N ASP A 27 10.06 8.77 1.60
CA ASP A 27 10.98 7.67 1.88
C ASP A 27 11.52 7.09 0.57
N THR A 28 12.50 7.78 -0.02
CA THR A 28 13.13 7.42 -1.29
C THR A 28 13.97 6.15 -1.15
N THR A 29 14.18 5.67 0.08
CA THR A 29 14.86 4.39 0.33
C THR A 29 14.00 3.23 -0.16
N PHE A 30 12.67 3.29 0.01
CA PHE A 30 11.74 2.26 -0.43
C PHE A 30 11.94 1.88 -1.90
N PHE A 31 12.03 2.87 -2.79
CA PHE A 31 12.19 2.65 -4.22
C PHE A 31 13.51 1.98 -4.61
N LYS A 32 14.52 1.98 -3.72
CA LYS A 32 15.81 1.30 -3.93
C LYS A 32 15.82 -0.15 -3.42
N LEU A 33 14.79 -0.55 -2.68
CA LEU A 33 14.71 -1.89 -2.11
C LEU A 33 14.04 -2.87 -3.06
N ASN A 34 14.45 -4.13 -2.95
CA ASN A 34 13.81 -5.26 -3.60
C ASN A 34 12.57 -5.68 -2.79
N PRO A 35 11.51 -6.15 -3.46
CA PRO A 35 10.29 -6.58 -2.78
C PRO A 35 10.52 -7.88 -1.99
N ALA A 36 9.75 -8.04 -0.92
CA ALA A 36 9.54 -9.31 -0.25
C ALA A 36 8.04 -9.62 -0.21
N TRP A 37 7.65 -10.89 -0.32
CA TRP A 37 6.24 -11.30 -0.38
C TRP A 37 5.79 -11.88 0.96
N ARG A 38 4.65 -11.41 1.47
CA ARG A 38 3.98 -12.04 2.62
C ARG A 38 2.69 -12.69 2.15
N ILE A 39 2.53 -13.97 2.47
CA ILE A 39 1.38 -14.79 2.05
C ILE A 39 0.34 -14.99 3.16
N GLY A 40 0.58 -14.49 4.37
CA GLY A 40 -0.33 -14.69 5.51
C GLY A 40 -1.69 -14.00 5.38
N ARG A 41 -1.91 -13.21 4.32
CA ARG A 41 -3.16 -12.50 4.02
C ARG A 41 -3.83 -12.94 2.73
N LEU A 42 -3.36 -14.03 2.11
CA LEU A 42 -4.04 -14.58 0.94
C LEU A 42 -5.48 -14.94 1.32
N GLU A 43 -6.44 -14.32 0.66
CA GLU A 43 -7.84 -14.70 0.79
C GLU A 43 -8.06 -16.03 0.08
N MET A 44 -8.80 -16.94 0.71
CA MET A 44 -9.09 -18.27 0.19
C MET A 44 -10.59 -18.45 -0.07
N CYS A 45 -11.29 -17.37 -0.37
CA CYS A 45 -12.72 -17.35 -0.65
C CYS A 45 -13.06 -16.34 -1.75
N ASP A 46 -14.25 -16.51 -2.33
CA ASP A 46 -14.80 -15.58 -3.29
C ASP A 46 -15.03 -14.16 -2.72
N PRO A 47 -15.04 -13.13 -3.58
CA PRO A 47 -14.88 -13.20 -5.03
C PRO A 47 -13.43 -13.05 -5.54
N PHE A 48 -12.44 -12.89 -4.65
CA PHE A 48 -11.07 -12.53 -5.02
C PHE A 48 -10.01 -13.48 -4.43
N GLY A 49 -10.40 -14.73 -4.23
CA GLY A 49 -9.62 -15.72 -3.51
C GLY A 49 -8.64 -16.50 -4.37
N TRP A 50 -7.60 -17.01 -3.72
CA TRP A 50 -6.57 -17.87 -4.31
C TRP A 50 -6.98 -19.34 -4.38
N HIS A 51 -8.10 -19.73 -3.76
CA HIS A 51 -8.54 -21.12 -3.61
C HIS A 51 -8.86 -21.86 -4.92
N GLU A 52 -9.22 -21.16 -5.99
CA GLU A 52 -9.53 -21.76 -7.29
C GLU A 52 -8.35 -21.76 -8.28
N ILE A 53 -7.17 -21.33 -7.84
CA ILE A 53 -6.02 -21.21 -8.73
C ILE A 53 -5.49 -22.58 -9.17
N GLY A 54 -5.39 -22.79 -10.49
CA GLY A 54 -4.79 -23.98 -11.06
C GLY A 54 -3.27 -24.03 -10.85
N LYS A 55 -2.70 -25.24 -10.79
CA LYS A 55 -1.26 -25.47 -10.61
C LYS A 55 -0.39 -24.68 -11.59
N GLU A 56 -0.71 -24.69 -12.87
CA GLU A 56 0.07 -24.01 -13.91
C GLU A 56 0.10 -22.49 -13.69
N LYS A 57 -1.04 -21.91 -13.31
CA LYS A 57 -1.13 -20.47 -13.02
C LYS A 57 -0.39 -20.11 -11.74
N LEU A 58 -0.43 -20.96 -10.72
CA LEU A 58 0.34 -20.77 -9.50
C LEU A 58 1.86 -20.82 -9.77
N GLU A 59 2.31 -21.74 -10.63
CA GLU A 59 3.70 -21.83 -11.10
C GLU A 59 4.11 -20.56 -11.85
N GLU A 60 3.26 -20.04 -12.74
CA GLU A 60 3.48 -18.77 -13.44
C GLU A 60 3.61 -17.58 -12.47
N ILE A 61 2.69 -17.47 -11.51
CA ILE A 61 2.72 -16.44 -10.46
C ILE A 61 4.03 -16.53 -9.66
N ARG A 62 4.40 -17.73 -9.22
CA ARG A 62 5.63 -17.94 -8.45
C ARG A 62 6.86 -17.49 -9.24
N ASN A 63 6.94 -17.86 -10.52
CA ASN A 63 8.05 -17.46 -11.39
C ASN A 63 8.06 -15.93 -11.58
N LYS A 64 6.89 -15.29 -11.71
CA LYS A 64 6.78 -13.83 -11.83
C LYS A 64 7.25 -13.11 -10.56
N LEU A 65 6.84 -13.58 -9.39
CA LEU A 65 7.27 -13.03 -8.10
C LEU A 65 8.78 -13.17 -7.91
N ALA A 66 9.37 -14.30 -8.31
CA ALA A 66 10.82 -14.52 -8.26
C ALA A 66 11.61 -13.57 -9.19
N VAL A 67 11.06 -13.23 -10.36
CA VAL A 67 11.67 -12.20 -11.23
C VAL A 67 11.63 -10.83 -10.55
N PHE A 68 10.53 -10.47 -9.89
CA PHE A 68 10.41 -9.21 -9.17
C PHE A 68 11.34 -9.10 -7.95
N GLU A 69 11.69 -10.19 -7.29
CA GLU A 69 12.68 -10.20 -6.20
C GLU A 69 14.05 -9.66 -6.65
N ASN A 70 14.36 -9.77 -7.94
CA ASN A 70 15.60 -9.23 -8.54
C ASN A 70 15.44 -7.79 -9.08
N SER A 71 14.27 -7.17 -8.90
CA SER A 71 13.96 -5.81 -9.34
C SER A 71 13.71 -4.89 -8.14
N THR A 72 14.03 -3.61 -8.27
CA THR A 72 13.70 -2.65 -7.21
C THR A 72 12.24 -2.21 -7.31
N TRP A 73 11.68 -1.68 -6.21
CA TRP A 73 10.35 -1.07 -6.24
C TRP A 73 10.26 0.09 -7.24
N LYS A 74 11.36 0.81 -7.53
CA LYS A 74 11.44 1.79 -8.61
C LYS A 74 11.17 1.15 -9.96
N ASP A 75 11.84 0.03 -10.25
CA ASP A 75 11.70 -0.65 -11.54
C ASP A 75 10.26 -1.14 -11.73
N ILE A 76 9.65 -1.66 -10.67
CA ILE A 76 8.29 -2.19 -10.70
C ILE A 76 7.25 -1.07 -10.80
N LEU A 77 7.26 -0.09 -9.89
CA LEU A 77 6.15 0.87 -9.74
C LEU A 77 6.34 2.20 -10.47
N LEU A 78 7.58 2.56 -10.85
CA LEU A 78 7.84 3.82 -11.56
C LEU A 78 8.21 3.58 -13.03
N ILE A 79 9.11 2.63 -13.30
CA ILE A 79 9.55 2.33 -14.67
C ILE A 79 8.47 1.48 -15.38
N ALA A 80 8.03 0.39 -14.76
CA ALA A 80 6.97 -0.49 -15.27
C ALA A 80 5.55 -0.07 -14.83
N LYS A 81 5.33 1.22 -14.53
CA LYS A 81 4.09 1.77 -13.97
C LYS A 81 2.80 1.47 -14.77
N LYS A 82 2.94 1.22 -16.08
CA LYS A 82 1.81 0.84 -16.96
C LYS A 82 1.26 -0.55 -16.61
N ASN A 83 2.07 -1.41 -16.00
CA ASN A 83 1.72 -2.78 -15.61
C ASN A 83 1.48 -2.88 -14.10
N HIS A 84 2.19 -2.09 -13.30
CA HIS A 84 2.15 -2.19 -11.85
C HIS A 84 1.98 -0.81 -11.23
N HIS A 85 0.94 -0.61 -10.44
CA HIS A 85 0.68 0.69 -9.84
C HIS A 85 -0.17 0.55 -8.57
N PRO A 86 -0.05 1.52 -7.64
CA PRO A 86 -1.06 1.69 -6.60
C PRO A 86 -2.40 2.07 -7.22
N ILE A 87 -3.48 1.50 -6.69
CA ILE A 87 -4.87 1.87 -6.96
C ILE A 87 -5.46 2.36 -5.65
N ALA A 88 -6.03 3.56 -5.65
CA ALA A 88 -6.63 4.14 -4.48
C ALA A 88 -7.85 3.32 -4.03
N VAL A 89 -8.10 3.21 -2.73
CA VAL A 89 -9.20 2.38 -2.22
C VAL A 89 -10.55 2.85 -2.76
N GLU A 90 -10.72 4.16 -2.91
CA GLU A 90 -11.90 4.81 -3.48
C GLU A 90 -12.15 4.45 -4.96
N ASP A 91 -11.11 4.07 -5.70
CA ASP A 91 -11.20 3.67 -7.11
C ASP A 91 -11.53 2.17 -7.28
N LEU A 92 -11.51 1.39 -6.20
CA LEU A 92 -11.86 -0.03 -6.22
C LEU A 92 -13.37 -0.21 -6.41
N ASP A 93 -13.77 -1.37 -6.94
CA ASP A 93 -15.19 -1.74 -6.99
C ASP A 93 -15.81 -1.78 -5.58
N ALA A 94 -17.12 -1.50 -5.50
CA ALA A 94 -17.85 -1.45 -4.24
C ALA A 94 -17.77 -2.75 -3.43
N ALA A 95 -17.70 -3.92 -4.10
CA ALA A 95 -17.51 -5.20 -3.44
C ALA A 95 -16.10 -5.33 -2.82
N ALA A 96 -15.07 -4.87 -3.52
CA ALA A 96 -13.70 -4.85 -3.00
C ALA A 96 -13.57 -3.90 -1.80
N GLN A 97 -14.11 -2.68 -1.88
CA GLN A 97 -14.11 -1.75 -0.75
C GLN A 97 -14.82 -2.33 0.48
N ARG A 98 -15.97 -2.99 0.27
CA ARG A 98 -16.71 -3.66 1.35
C ARG A 98 -15.89 -4.79 1.95
N ARG A 99 -15.22 -5.60 1.13
CA ARG A 99 -14.39 -6.70 1.62
C ARG A 99 -13.21 -6.21 2.46
N LEU A 100 -12.58 -5.08 2.11
CA LEU A 100 -11.54 -4.48 2.96
C LEU A 100 -12.06 -4.11 4.35
N ARG A 101 -13.28 -3.54 4.44
CA ARG A 101 -13.92 -3.22 5.73
C ARG A 101 -14.22 -4.48 6.55
N GLU A 102 -14.75 -5.52 5.91
CA GLU A 102 -15.02 -6.81 6.57
C GLU A 102 -13.76 -7.44 7.14
N LEU A 103 -12.61 -7.27 6.46
CA LEU A 103 -11.31 -7.75 6.91
C LEU A 103 -10.63 -6.81 7.93
N GLY A 104 -11.21 -5.64 8.23
CA GLY A 104 -10.62 -4.62 9.11
C GLY A 104 -9.34 -4.01 8.53
N ILE A 105 -9.31 -3.76 7.22
CA ILE A 105 -8.16 -3.22 6.47
C ILE A 105 -8.57 -1.95 5.71
N ASP A 106 -9.54 -1.21 6.22
CA ASP A 106 -10.04 0.04 5.66
C ASP A 106 -9.22 1.27 6.10
N ASP A 107 -8.10 1.04 6.81
CA ASP A 107 -7.13 2.05 7.24
C ASP A 107 -6.03 2.36 6.20
N ILE A 108 -6.14 1.80 4.99
CA ILE A 108 -5.15 1.96 3.92
C ILE A 108 -5.67 2.89 2.82
N ASP A 109 -4.76 3.68 2.22
CA ASP A 109 -5.11 4.59 1.12
C ASP A 109 -5.16 3.86 -0.25
N SER A 110 -4.38 2.80 -0.43
CA SER A 110 -4.26 2.11 -1.72
C SER A 110 -3.82 0.66 -1.62
N LEU A 111 -4.11 -0.11 -2.67
CA LEU A 111 -3.57 -1.43 -2.93
C LEU A 111 -2.57 -1.38 -4.08
N ILE A 112 -1.48 -2.14 -4.02
CA ILE A 112 -0.62 -2.35 -5.17
C ILE A 112 -1.24 -3.40 -6.08
N SER A 113 -1.48 -3.05 -7.34
CA SER A 113 -1.89 -3.95 -8.41
C SER A 113 -0.66 -4.43 -9.18
N LEU A 114 -0.44 -5.74 -9.22
CA LEU A 114 0.59 -6.39 -10.04
C LEU A 114 -0.07 -7.16 -11.19
N LYS A 115 -0.04 -6.59 -12.39
CA LYS A 115 -0.53 -7.24 -13.61
C LYS A 115 0.32 -8.43 -14.04
N LEU A 116 -0.32 -9.57 -14.32
CA LEU A 116 0.31 -10.72 -14.97
C LEU A 116 0.06 -10.72 -16.47
N SER A 117 -1.22 -10.62 -16.85
CA SER A 117 -1.69 -10.61 -18.23
C SER A 117 -2.73 -9.49 -18.43
N ALA A 118 -3.50 -9.49 -19.51
CA ALA A 118 -4.46 -8.40 -19.78
C ALA A 118 -5.45 -8.17 -18.62
N THR A 119 -6.06 -9.23 -18.11
CA THR A 119 -7.09 -9.19 -17.05
C THR A 119 -6.54 -9.61 -15.68
N GLU A 120 -5.57 -10.52 -15.65
CA GLU A 120 -5.11 -11.14 -14.41
C GLU A 120 -4.21 -10.21 -13.58
N ARG A 121 -4.57 -10.04 -12.31
CA ARG A 121 -3.86 -9.20 -11.34
C ARG A 121 -3.75 -9.87 -9.98
N MET A 122 -2.62 -9.64 -9.32
CA MET A 122 -2.48 -9.84 -7.88
C MET A 122 -2.59 -8.49 -7.20
N PHE A 123 -3.32 -8.45 -6.08
CA PHE A 123 -3.38 -7.26 -5.23
C PHE A 123 -2.67 -7.52 -3.92
N GLY A 124 -2.01 -6.49 -3.41
CA GLY A 124 -1.36 -6.57 -2.11
C GLY A 124 -1.29 -5.24 -1.38
N ILE A 125 -1.12 -5.35 -0.07
CA ILE A 125 -0.97 -4.22 0.84
C ILE A 125 0.52 -4.04 1.11
N ARG A 126 1.05 -2.86 0.78
CA ARG A 126 2.44 -2.54 1.06
C ARG A 126 2.61 -2.20 2.54
N ARG A 127 3.54 -2.88 3.22
CA ARG A 127 4.00 -2.52 4.57
C ARG A 127 5.52 -2.63 4.62
N ASP A 128 6.18 -1.49 4.81
CA ASP A 128 7.63 -1.34 4.75
C ASP A 128 8.20 -1.81 3.40
N ILE A 129 9.08 -2.81 3.45
CA ILE A 129 9.76 -3.43 2.29
C ILE A 129 8.91 -4.53 1.63
N ALA A 130 7.89 -5.03 2.34
CA ALA A 130 7.15 -6.21 1.95
C ALA A 130 5.78 -5.86 1.37
N LEU A 131 5.34 -6.66 0.41
CA LEU A 131 3.97 -6.67 -0.08
C LEU A 131 3.24 -7.87 0.50
N SER A 132 2.22 -7.61 1.31
CA SER A 132 1.30 -8.66 1.78
C SER A 132 0.29 -8.93 0.69
N LEU A 133 0.46 -10.06 0.00
CA LEU A 133 -0.46 -10.52 -1.02
C LEU A 133 -1.83 -10.77 -0.38
N LEU A 134 -2.88 -10.24 -1.02
CA LEU A 134 -4.24 -10.25 -0.51
C LEU A 134 -5.16 -11.01 -1.46
N TRP A 135 -5.30 -10.53 -2.69
CA TRP A 135 -6.26 -11.05 -3.64
C TRP A 135 -5.64 -11.53 -4.93
N TRP A 136 -6.28 -12.53 -5.52
CA TRP A 136 -6.10 -12.99 -6.89
C TRP A 136 -7.34 -12.60 -7.68
N ASP A 137 -7.16 -11.83 -8.75
CA ASP A 137 -8.24 -11.32 -9.59
C ASP A 137 -7.98 -11.69 -11.06
N PRO A 138 -8.47 -12.85 -11.53
CA PRO A 138 -8.29 -13.28 -12.90
C PRO A 138 -9.14 -12.48 -13.91
N HIS A 139 -10.18 -11.80 -13.44
CA HIS A 139 -11.23 -11.20 -14.27
C HIS A 139 -11.30 -9.67 -14.19
N HIS A 140 -10.34 -9.02 -13.52
CA HIS A 140 -10.27 -7.57 -13.35
C HIS A 140 -11.52 -6.98 -12.66
N LEU A 141 -12.07 -7.71 -11.68
CA LEU A 141 -13.27 -7.33 -10.94
C LEU A 141 -12.98 -6.35 -9.80
N VAL A 142 -11.75 -6.31 -9.29
CA VAL A 142 -11.38 -5.44 -8.16
C VAL A 142 -11.36 -3.96 -8.55
N CYS A 143 -11.03 -3.64 -9.81
CA CYS A 143 -11.02 -2.28 -10.33
C CYS A 143 -11.36 -2.27 -11.84
N PRO A 144 -12.63 -2.50 -12.22
CA PRO A 144 -13.01 -2.63 -13.62
C PRO A 144 -12.71 -1.35 -14.41
N SER A 145 -12.01 -1.47 -15.54
CA SER A 145 -11.82 -0.32 -16.43
C SER A 145 -13.09 -0.05 -17.22
N HIS A 146 -13.65 1.17 -17.11
CA HIS A 146 -14.71 1.62 -18.00
C HIS A 146 -14.16 1.70 -19.43
N LEU A 147 -14.68 0.87 -20.34
CA LEU A 147 -14.36 0.97 -21.76
C LEU A 147 -14.83 2.34 -22.27
N LYS A 148 -13.88 3.22 -22.60
CA LYS A 148 -14.18 4.40 -23.42
C LYS A 148 -14.32 3.87 -24.85
N HIS A 149 -15.50 4.01 -25.45
CA HIS A 149 -15.92 3.48 -26.77
C HIS A 149 -16.62 2.12 -26.78
N THR A 150 -17.77 2.04 -26.11
CA THR A 150 -18.87 1.17 -26.55
C THR A 150 -20.07 2.05 -26.85
#